data_AF-A0A2H0P6H2-F1
#
_entry.id   AF-A0A2H0P6H2-F1
#
_cell.length_a   1.000
_cell.length_b   1.000
_cell.length_c   1.000
_cell.angle_alpha   90.00
_cell.angle_beta   90.00
_cell.angle_gamma   90.00
#
_symmetry.space_group_name_H-M   'P 1'
#
loop_
_entity.id
_entity.type
_entity.pdbx_description
1 polymer ?
#
loop_
_entity_poly.entity_id
_entity_poly.type
_entity_poly.pdbx_seq_one_letter_code
_entity_poly.pdbx_strand_id
1 'polypeptide(L)'
;MPQLAAFGYYHASWLLYVIDPRLSYRLNADFEDHAEHEYMEFVKENEAQFEKLPFRSDFEAEYGAFPNRAELFRQIGLDERRHKQESLARMTNPHF
;
A
#
# COMPACT_ATOMS: atom_id res chain seq x y z
N MET A 1 14.79 1.96 -15.62
CA MET A 1 14.91 1.49 -14.22
C MET A 1 13.60 0.92 -13.63
N PRO A 2 12.41 1.54 -13.72
CA PRO A 2 11.19 0.97 -13.13
C PRO A 2 10.78 -0.38 -13.75
N GLN A 3 10.97 -0.57 -15.05
CA GLN A 3 10.65 -1.82 -15.75
C GLN A 3 11.47 -3.02 -15.28
N LEU A 4 12.76 -2.82 -14.98
CA LEU A 4 13.63 -3.91 -14.50
C LEU A 4 13.27 -4.32 -13.07
N ALA A 5 12.96 -3.35 -12.21
CA ALA A 5 12.47 -3.61 -10.86
C ALA A 5 11.13 -4.37 -10.90
N ALA A 6 10.18 -3.92 -11.73
CA ALA A 6 8.90 -4.59 -11.92
C ALA A 6 9.07 -6.03 -12.44
N PHE A 7 9.95 -6.24 -13.41
CA PHE A 7 10.26 -7.58 -13.93
C PHE A 7 10.81 -8.49 -12.83
N GLY A 8 11.81 -8.03 -12.06
CA GLY A 8 12.39 -8.81 -10.97
C GLY A 8 11.37 -9.12 -9.87
N TYR A 9 10.60 -8.11 -9.44
CA TYR A 9 9.58 -8.27 -8.42
C TYR A 9 8.49 -9.26 -8.85
N TYR A 10 7.98 -9.14 -10.07
CA TYR A 10 6.95 -10.04 -10.59
C TYR A 10 7.41 -11.51 -10.54
N HIS A 11 8.62 -11.80 -11.03
CA HIS A 11 9.12 -13.18 -11.05
C HIS A 11 9.39 -13.71 -9.64
N ALA A 12 9.91 -12.86 -8.73
CA ALA A 12 10.10 -13.25 -7.34
C ALA A 12 8.77 -13.58 -6.66
N SER A 13 7.77 -12.70 -6.74
CA SER A 13 6.45 -12.90 -6.15
C SER A 13 5.73 -14.11 -6.75
N TRP A 14 5.81 -14.30 -8.07
CA TRP A 14 5.24 -15.46 -8.74
C TRP A 14 5.90 -16.78 -8.30
N LEU A 15 7.23 -16.83 -8.23
CA LEU A 15 7.95 -18.02 -7.76
C LEU A 15 7.57 -18.37 -6.32
N LEU A 16 7.47 -17.37 -5.43
CA LEU A 16 7.00 -17.60 -4.06
C LEU A 16 5.57 -18.16 -4.06
N TYR A 17 4.67 -17.60 -4.88
CA TYR A 17 3.30 -18.06 -4.95
C TYR A 17 3.16 -19.51 -5.43
N VAL A 18 3.94 -19.92 -6.43
CA VAL A 18 3.91 -21.30 -6.95
C VAL A 18 4.52 -22.30 -5.95
N ILE A 19 5.53 -21.90 -5.17
CA ILE A 19 6.15 -22.76 -4.16
C ILE A 19 5.24 -22.91 -2.93
N ASP A 20 4.81 -21.79 -2.35
CA ASP A 20 3.83 -21.73 -1.27
C ASP A 20 3.16 -20.35 -1.31
N PRO A 21 1.86 -20.26 -1.66
CA PRO A 21 1.11 -19.01 -1.70
C PRO A 21 1.26 -18.15 -0.44
N ARG A 22 1.44 -18.77 0.73
CA ARG A 22 1.62 -18.06 2.00
C ARG A 22 2.89 -17.23 2.05
N LEU A 23 3.94 -17.63 1.33
CA LEU A 23 5.19 -16.87 1.24
C LEU A 23 4.98 -15.59 0.44
N SER A 24 4.24 -15.68 -0.67
CA SER A 24 3.89 -14.49 -1.47
C SER A 24 3.02 -13.52 -0.68
N TYR A 25 2.01 -14.03 0.05
CA TYR A 25 1.16 -13.19 0.88
C TYR A 25 1.88 -12.60 2.09
N ARG A 26 2.82 -13.34 2.70
CA ARG A 26 3.68 -12.81 3.76
C ARG A 26 4.56 -11.68 3.25
N LEU A 27 5.22 -11.89 2.11
CA LEU A 27 6.03 -10.86 1.48
C LEU A 27 5.20 -9.60 1.24
N ASN A 28 3.98 -9.74 0.69
CA ASN A 28 3.09 -8.59 0.49
C ASN A 28 2.75 -7.91 1.83
N ALA A 29 2.35 -8.68 2.85
CA ALA A 29 2.04 -8.12 4.16
C ALA A 29 3.22 -7.33 4.78
N ASP A 30 4.46 -7.80 4.59
CA ASP A 30 5.66 -7.09 5.05
C ASP A 30 5.87 -5.77 4.29
N PHE A 31 5.60 -5.75 2.97
CA PHE A 31 5.63 -4.51 2.18
C PHE A 31 4.56 -3.52 2.64
N GLU A 32 3.33 -3.97 2.84
CA GLU A 32 2.22 -3.09 3.25
C GLU A 32 2.41 -2.56 4.67
N ASP A 33 3.00 -3.33 5.59
CA ASP A 33 3.33 -2.86 6.94
C ASP A 33 4.38 -1.74 6.91
N HIS A 34 5.41 -1.91 6.08
CA HIS A 34 6.41 -0.87 5.85
C HIS A 34 5.79 0.36 5.19
N ALA A 35 4.97 0.19 4.14
CA ALA A 35 4.33 1.29 3.44
C ALA A 35 3.39 2.08 4.36
N GLU A 36 2.56 1.40 5.16
CA GLU A 36 1.71 2.05 6.18
C GLU A 36 2.55 2.92 7.11
N HIS A 37 3.65 2.38 7.63
CA HIS A 37 4.55 3.11 8.54
C HIS A 37 5.15 4.35 7.87
N GLU A 38 5.70 4.20 6.66
CA GLU A 38 6.32 5.29 5.92
C GLU A 38 5.32 6.38 5.56
N TYR A 39 4.09 6.05 5.17
CA TYR A 39 3.05 7.06 4.92
C TYR A 39 2.69 7.85 6.18
N MET A 40 2.53 7.16 7.32
CA MET A 40 2.19 7.81 8.57
C MET A 40 3.31 8.72 9.08
N GLU A 41 4.56 8.27 8.98
CA GLU A 41 5.72 9.10 9.33
C GLU A 41 5.86 10.28 8.35
N PHE A 42 5.68 10.06 7.05
CA PHE A 42 5.74 11.12 6.04
C PHE A 42 4.70 12.22 6.28
N VAL A 43 3.46 11.86 6.65
CA VAL A 43 2.45 12.85 7.04
C VAL A 43 2.86 13.59 8.30
N LYS A 44 3.33 12.88 9.32
CA LYS A 44 3.76 13.47 10.59
C LYS A 44 4.91 14.46 10.43
N GLU A 45 5.89 14.13 9.59
CA GLU A 45 7.04 15.01 9.30
C GLU A 45 6.63 16.27 8.53
N ASN A 46 5.53 16.24 7.77
CA ASN A 46 5.12 17.30 6.85
C ASN A 46 3.73 17.90 7.18
N GLU A 47 3.18 17.62 8.36
CA GLU A 47 1.78 17.87 8.72
C GLU A 47 1.39 19.35 8.49
N ALA A 48 2.20 20.26 9.01
CA ALA A 48 1.96 21.71 8.91
C ALA A 48 1.92 22.23 7.47
N GLN A 49 2.61 21.59 6.53
CA GLN A 49 2.57 21.92 5.12
C GLN A 49 1.37 21.26 4.44
N PHE A 50 1.14 19.97 4.70
CA PHE A 50 0.15 19.18 3.99
C PHE A 50 -1.29 19.55 4.35
N GLU A 51 -1.55 19.96 5.58
CA GLU A 51 -2.88 20.42 5.98
C GLU A 51 -3.31 21.71 5.24
N LYS A 52 -2.35 22.52 4.81
CA LYS A 52 -2.59 23.78 4.09
C LYS A 52 -2.68 23.62 2.58
N LEU A 53 -2.22 22.49 2.05
CA LEU A 53 -2.20 22.24 0.61
C LEU A 53 -3.51 21.54 0.21
N PRO A 54 -4.45 22.24 -0.45
CA PRO A 54 -5.65 21.59 -0.94
C PRO A 54 -5.28 20.52 -1.96
N PHE A 55 -6.05 19.44 -1.96
CA PHE A 55 -5.92 18.37 -2.94
C PHE A 55 -7.19 18.27 -3.76
N ARG A 56 -7.01 18.11 -5.07
CA ARG A 56 -8.08 17.87 -6.04
C ARG A 56 -7.59 16.79 -6.98
N SER A 57 -8.46 15.83 -7.26
CA SER A 57 -8.15 14.70 -8.11
C SER A 57 -9.24 14.55 -9.16
N ASP A 58 -8.85 14.17 -10.38
CA ASP A 58 -9.81 13.75 -11.40
C ASP A 58 -10.50 12.42 -11.03
N PHE A 59 -9.97 11.71 -10.02
CA PHE A 59 -10.44 10.42 -9.52
C PHE A 59 -11.22 10.52 -8.19
N GLU A 60 -11.74 11.69 -7.83
CA GLU A 60 -12.51 11.88 -6.59
C GLU A 60 -13.74 10.95 -6.51
N ALA A 61 -14.33 10.58 -7.65
CA ALA A 61 -15.50 9.72 -7.72
C ALA A 61 -15.19 8.26 -7.36
N GLU A 62 -14.02 7.75 -7.73
CA GLU A 62 -13.60 6.36 -7.51
C GLU A 62 -12.85 6.18 -6.20
N TYR A 63 -11.99 7.12 -5.84
CA TYR A 63 -11.08 7.00 -4.70
C TYR A 63 -11.53 7.80 -3.47
N GLY A 64 -12.29 8.87 -3.68
CA GLY A 64 -12.77 9.76 -2.63
C GLY A 64 -12.18 11.17 -2.73
N ALA A 65 -12.91 12.12 -2.15
CA ALA A 65 -12.52 13.52 -2.07
C ALA A 65 -11.85 13.82 -0.73
N PHE A 66 -10.66 14.40 -0.77
CA PHE A 66 -9.88 14.76 0.41
C PHE A 66 -9.66 16.26 0.44
N PRO A 67 -9.88 16.94 1.59
CA PRO A 67 -9.80 18.38 1.67
C PRO A 67 -8.37 18.91 1.46
N ASN A 68 -7.36 18.11 1.84
CA ASN A 68 -5.96 18.48 1.74
C ASN A 68 -5.07 17.24 1.56
N ARG A 69 -3.77 17.46 1.34
CA ARG A 69 -2.80 16.38 1.11
C ARG A 69 -2.58 15.50 2.34
N ALA A 70 -2.75 16.05 3.55
CA ALA A 70 -2.57 15.26 4.77
C ALA A 70 -3.63 14.16 4.85
N GLU A 71 -4.90 14.51 4.59
CA GLU A 71 -6.00 13.54 4.57
C GLU A 71 -5.83 12.49 3.46
N LEU A 72 -5.39 12.90 2.27
CA LEU A 72 -5.09 11.95 1.19
C LEU A 72 -4.04 10.91 1.61
N PHE A 73 -2.88 11.36 2.12
CA PHE A 73 -1.79 10.45 2.49
C PHE A 73 -2.12 9.60 3.72
N ARG A 74 -2.89 10.14 4.68
CA ARG A 74 -3.46 9.35 5.78
C ARG A 74 -4.36 8.24 5.25
N GLN A 75 -5.23 8.54 4.28
CA GLN A 75 -6.09 7.54 3.66
C GLN A 75 -5.28 6.47 2.91
N ILE A 76 -4.27 6.85 2.13
CA ILE A 76 -3.40 5.89 1.45
C ILE A 76 -2.75 4.95 2.47
N GLY A 77 -2.19 5.46 3.58
CA GLY A 77 -1.63 4.59 4.62
C GLY A 77 -2.67 3.68 5.30
N LEU A 78 -3.94 4.12 5.43
CA LEU A 78 -5.03 3.26 5.89
C LEU A 78 -5.39 2.17 4.87
N ASP A 79 -5.28 2.46 3.58
CA ASP A 79 -5.48 1.46 2.53
C ASP A 79 -4.39 0.39 2.59
N GLU A 80 -3.12 0.76 2.81
CA GLU A 80 -2.05 -0.23 2.98
C GLU A 80 -2.25 -1.11 4.22
N ARG A 81 -2.73 -0.53 5.32
CA ARG A 81 -3.16 -1.33 6.50
C ARG A 81 -4.22 -2.36 6.10
N ARG A 82 -5.18 -2.00 5.26
CA ARG A 82 -6.21 -2.91 4.78
C ARG A 82 -5.60 -3.99 3.87
N HIS A 83 -4.74 -3.64 2.91
CA HIS A 83 -4.05 -4.60 2.05
C HIS A 83 -3.21 -5.61 2.84
N LYS A 84 -2.54 -5.15 3.91
CA LYS A 84 -1.84 -6.01 4.87
C LYS A 84 -2.79 -7.02 5.51
N GLN A 85 -3.91 -6.55 6.03
CA GLN A 85 -4.92 -7.42 6.67
C GLN A 85 -5.51 -8.43 5.69
N GLU A 86 -5.79 -8.01 4.44
CA GLU A 86 -6.26 -8.90 3.39
C GLU A 86 -5.21 -9.98 3.04
N SER A 87 -3.93 -9.61 2.98
CA SER A 87 -2.82 -10.54 2.75
C SER A 87 -2.70 -11.57 3.88
N LEU A 88 -2.76 -11.12 5.13
CA LEU A 88 -2.73 -11.99 6.31
C LEU A 88 -3.95 -12.94 6.35
N ALA A 89 -5.13 -12.47 5.97
CA ALA A 89 -6.33 -13.31 5.87
C ALA A 89 -6.20 -14.37 4.76
N ARG A 90 -5.60 -14.04 3.62
CA ARG A 90 -5.35 -15.00 2.54
C ARG A 90 -4.28 -16.04 2.88
N MET A 91 -3.37 -15.75 3.81
CA MET A 91 -2.44 -16.75 4.33
C MET A 91 -3.13 -17.85 5.14
N THR A 92 -4.19 -17.50 5.89
CA THR A 92 -4.94 -18.45 6.73
C THR A 92 -5.98 -19.21 5.92
N ASN A 93 -6.55 -18.60 4.88
CA ASN A 93 -7.49 -19.26 3.96
C ASN A 93 -7.09 -19.05 2.48
N PRO A 94 -6.07 -19.75 1.97
CA PRO A 94 -5.63 -19.60 0.59
C PRO A 94 -6.66 -20.23 -0.37
N HIS A 95 -7.32 -19.39 -1.17
CA HIS A 95 -8.08 -19.84 -2.33
C HIS A 95 -7.10 -20.16 -3.47
N PHE A 96 -7.23 -21.36 -4.05
CA PHE A 96 -6.49 -21.83 -5.23
C PHE A 96 -7.29 -21.60 -6.51
#